data_AF-A0A9D6FFN7-F1
#
_entry.id   AF-A0A9D6FFN7-F1
#
_cell.length_a   1.000
_cell.length_b   1.000
_cell.length_c   1.000
_cell.angle_alpha   90.00
_cell.angle_beta   90.00
_cell.angle_gamma   90.00
#
_symmetry.space_group_name_H-M   'P 1'
#
loop_
_entity.id
_entity.type
_entity.pdbx_description
1 polymer ?
#
loop_
_entity_poly.entity_id
_entity_poly.type
_entity_poly.pdbx_seq_one_letter_code
_entity_poly.pdbx_strand_id
1 'polypeptide(L)'
;MPSNSEIALAKAVRQAMAAIDVEMAFRVIDVNMRPRLARYFRAHGYPADDADDLVQNTLARVFQGVQHLEHESKFMPWLFTIARNVRLSAIEQRHRTISEVPIDSVDAERDPSPPGGEEEDQALIDEVWRRIAELPAQQRQCLMLRVRDGLAYEEIARTLQLSVHTVRNHLAQAKKSLRRAIGRKLPEGGGSL
;
A
#
# COMPACT_ATOMS: atom_id res chain seq x y z
N MET A 1 -6.82 -17.41 -7.92
CA MET A 1 -6.16 -17.00 -9.18
C MET A 1 -5.94 -15.50 -9.11
N PRO A 2 -4.83 -14.96 -9.61
CA PRO A 2 -4.62 -13.51 -9.65
C PRO A 2 -5.72 -12.86 -10.50
N SER A 3 -6.18 -11.67 -10.10
CA SER A 3 -7.18 -10.92 -10.87
C SER A 3 -6.61 -10.50 -12.22
N ASN A 4 -7.48 -10.19 -13.20
CA ASN A 4 -7.04 -9.71 -14.51
C ASN A 4 -6.18 -8.44 -14.39
N SER A 5 -6.46 -7.59 -13.38
CA SER A 5 -5.66 -6.42 -13.05
C SER A 5 -4.28 -6.76 -12.46
N GLU A 6 -4.17 -7.79 -11.62
CA GLU A 6 -2.87 -8.23 -11.07
C GLU A 6 -1.96 -8.82 -12.16
N ILE A 7 -2.52 -9.59 -13.10
CA ILE A 7 -1.78 -10.13 -14.24
C ILE A 7 -1.29 -9.00 -15.15
N ALA A 8 -2.16 -8.04 -15.46
CA ALA A 8 -1.81 -6.87 -16.26
C ALA A 8 -0.71 -6.03 -15.60
N LEU A 9 -0.80 -5.78 -14.29
CA LEU A 9 0.22 -5.07 -13.54
C LEU A 9 1.56 -5.79 -13.56
N ALA A 10 1.60 -7.10 -13.28
CA ALA A 10 2.84 -7.87 -13.28
C ALA A 10 3.52 -7.85 -14.66
N LYS A 11 2.72 -7.93 -15.74
CA LYS A 11 3.21 -7.77 -17.11
C LYS A 11 3.78 -6.37 -17.35
N ALA A 12 3.06 -5.33 -16.95
CA ALA A 12 3.50 -3.94 -17.11
C ALA A 12 4.81 -3.66 -16.35
N VAL A 13 4.95 -4.18 -15.12
CA VAL A 13 6.19 -4.06 -14.36
C VAL A 13 7.36 -4.73 -15.08
N ARG A 14 7.18 -5.95 -15.61
CA ARG A 14 8.22 -6.62 -16.40
C ARG A 14 8.61 -5.81 -17.64
N GLN A 15 7.63 -5.24 -18.34
CA GLN A 15 7.86 -4.40 -19.52
C GLN A 15 8.66 -3.13 -19.14
N ALA A 16 8.27 -2.44 -18.07
CA ALA A 16 8.99 -1.26 -17.58
C ALA A 16 10.44 -1.59 -17.14
N MET A 17 10.64 -2.72 -16.46
CA MET A 17 11.97 -3.22 -16.07
C MET A 17 12.86 -3.46 -17.30
N ALA A 18 12.31 -4.03 -18.36
CA ALA A 18 13.02 -4.35 -19.60
C ALA A 18 13.13 -3.17 -20.58
N ALA A 19 12.62 -1.99 -20.23
CA ALA A 19 12.50 -0.84 -21.13
C ALA A 19 11.70 -1.12 -22.42
N ILE A 20 10.69 -1.99 -22.34
CA ILE A 20 9.79 -2.37 -23.44
C ILE A 20 8.44 -1.70 -23.24
N ASP A 21 7.83 -1.15 -24.30
CA ASP A 21 6.52 -0.50 -24.28
C ASP A 21 6.34 0.47 -23.10
N VAL A 22 7.41 1.22 -22.80
CA VAL A 22 7.61 1.93 -21.53
C VAL A 22 6.42 2.83 -21.18
N GLU A 23 5.92 3.60 -22.14
CA GLU A 23 4.77 4.48 -21.93
C GLU A 23 3.51 3.70 -21.52
N MET A 24 3.21 2.61 -22.22
CA MET A 24 2.03 1.78 -21.92
C MET A 24 2.19 1.06 -20.59
N ALA A 25 3.38 0.53 -20.32
CA ALA A 25 3.72 -0.09 -19.05
C ALA A 25 3.51 0.88 -17.88
N PHE A 26 3.99 2.11 -18.00
CA PHE A 26 3.79 3.13 -16.97
C PHE A 26 2.34 3.59 -16.84
N ARG A 27 1.58 3.68 -17.94
CA ARG A 27 0.14 3.96 -17.87
C ARG A 27 -0.60 2.89 -17.07
N VAL A 28 -0.30 1.62 -17.29
CA VAL A 28 -0.90 0.52 -16.52
C VAL A 28 -0.47 0.59 -15.05
N ILE A 29 0.81 0.86 -14.76
CA ILE A 29 1.30 1.03 -13.38
C ILE A 29 0.59 2.19 -12.68
N ASP A 30 0.48 3.36 -13.32
CA ASP A 30 -0.17 4.56 -12.79
C ASP A 30 -1.63 4.28 -12.43
N VAL A 31 -2.43 3.81 -13.40
CA VAL A 31 -3.86 3.51 -13.20
C VAL A 31 -4.08 2.53 -12.05
N ASN A 32 -3.25 1.50 -11.93
CA ASN A 32 -3.41 0.50 -10.87
C ASN A 32 -2.92 1.01 -9.50
N MET A 33 -1.84 1.78 -9.46
CA MET A 33 -1.17 2.13 -8.20
C MET A 33 -1.63 3.46 -7.61
N ARG A 34 -2.02 4.44 -8.43
CA ARG A 34 -2.48 5.76 -8.00
C ARG A 34 -3.57 5.70 -6.91
N PRO A 35 -4.70 4.99 -7.06
CA PRO A 35 -5.71 4.93 -6.02
C PRO A 35 -5.21 4.27 -4.73
N ARG A 36 -4.28 3.30 -4.84
CA ARG A 36 -3.69 2.60 -3.69
C ARG A 36 -2.73 3.52 -2.91
N LEU A 37 -1.93 4.30 -3.63
CA LEU A 37 -1.01 5.29 -3.06
C LEU A 37 -1.78 6.46 -2.44
N ALA A 38 -2.81 6.97 -3.11
CA ALA A 38 -3.65 8.04 -2.60
C ALA A 38 -4.34 7.63 -1.29
N ARG A 39 -4.89 6.41 -1.25
CA ARG A 39 -5.43 5.82 -0.01
C ARG A 39 -4.36 5.64 1.07
N TYR A 40 -3.15 5.22 0.71
CA TYR A 40 -2.02 5.13 1.64
C TYR A 40 -1.72 6.49 2.26
N PHE A 41 -1.53 7.56 1.48
CA PHE A 41 -1.23 8.89 2.03
C PHE A 41 -2.39 9.47 2.84
N ARG A 42 -3.65 9.36 2.38
CA ARG A 42 -4.81 9.78 3.17
C ARG A 42 -4.92 9.06 4.51
N ALA A 43 -4.61 7.76 4.55
CA ALA A 43 -4.57 6.99 5.80
C ALA A 43 -3.46 7.46 6.78
N HIS A 44 -2.52 8.28 6.32
CA HIS A 44 -1.50 8.94 7.16
C HIS A 44 -1.80 10.42 7.44
N GLY A 45 -3.04 10.88 7.20
CA GLY A 45 -3.47 12.23 7.56
C GLY A 45 -3.10 13.31 6.55
N TYR A 46 -2.81 12.96 5.30
CA TYR A 46 -2.66 13.94 4.23
C TYR A 46 -4.02 14.28 3.62
N PRO A 47 -4.38 15.56 3.47
CA PRO A 47 -5.50 16.03 2.65
C PRO A 47 -5.43 15.48 1.22
N ALA A 48 -6.54 15.56 0.48
CA ALA A 48 -6.62 15.02 -0.89
C ALA A 48 -5.54 15.60 -1.81
N ASP A 49 -5.40 16.92 -1.86
CA ASP A 49 -4.44 17.61 -2.74
C ASP A 49 -2.99 17.23 -2.38
N ASP A 50 -2.64 17.30 -1.09
CA ASP A 50 -1.32 16.87 -0.61
C ASP A 50 -1.04 15.39 -0.93
N ALA A 51 -2.05 14.53 -0.82
CA ALA A 51 -1.91 13.11 -1.13
C ALA A 51 -1.60 12.90 -2.60
N ASP A 52 -2.26 13.62 -3.51
CA ASP A 52 -2.03 13.53 -4.95
C ASP A 52 -0.63 13.97 -5.35
N ASP A 53 -0.10 15.03 -4.74
CA ASP A 53 1.30 15.46 -4.90
C ASP A 53 2.29 14.38 -4.46
N LEU A 54 2.02 13.71 -3.32
CA LEU A 54 2.86 12.62 -2.83
C LEU A 54 2.75 11.37 -3.71
N VAL A 55 1.58 11.09 -4.28
CA VAL A 55 1.41 10.03 -5.28
C VAL A 55 2.27 10.33 -6.51
N GLN A 56 2.18 11.54 -7.04
CA GLN A 56 2.96 11.95 -8.21
C GLN A 56 4.45 11.83 -7.96
N ASN A 57 4.93 12.32 -6.82
CA ASN A 57 6.34 12.20 -6.41
C ASN A 57 6.79 10.73 -6.28
N THR A 58 5.92 9.86 -5.75
CA THR A 58 6.20 8.42 -5.63
C THR A 58 6.33 7.78 -7.01
N LEU A 59 5.38 8.04 -7.91
CA LEU A 59 5.38 7.49 -9.26
C LEU A 59 6.54 8.01 -10.12
N ALA A 60 6.96 9.27 -9.94
CA ALA A 60 8.16 9.81 -10.58
C ALA A 60 9.43 9.04 -10.16
N ARG A 61 9.57 8.70 -8.87
CA ARG A 61 10.67 7.86 -8.38
C ARG A 61 10.58 6.41 -8.86
N VAL A 62 9.37 5.89 -9.01
CA VAL A 62 9.15 4.57 -9.65
C VAL A 62 9.64 4.60 -11.09
N PHE A 63 9.31 5.64 -11.86
CA PHE A 63 9.76 5.81 -13.23
C PHE A 63 11.29 5.78 -13.34
N GLN A 64 11.98 6.49 -12.44
CA GLN A 64 13.44 6.55 -12.41
C GLN A 64 14.10 5.24 -11.95
N GLY A 65 13.42 4.45 -11.12
CA GLY A 65 14.03 3.32 -10.40
C GLY A 65 13.65 1.93 -10.89
N VAL A 66 12.54 1.77 -11.63
CA VAL A 66 11.94 0.44 -11.88
C VAL A 66 12.84 -0.48 -12.70
N GLN A 67 13.70 0.06 -13.58
CA GLN A 67 14.67 -0.71 -14.35
C GLN A 67 15.74 -1.39 -13.47
N HIS A 68 15.97 -0.88 -12.26
CA HIS A 68 16.91 -1.45 -11.29
C HIS A 68 16.25 -2.48 -10.37
N LEU A 69 14.96 -2.77 -10.55
CA LEU A 69 14.27 -3.78 -9.78
C LEU A 69 14.72 -5.18 -10.23
N GLU A 70 15.17 -6.01 -9.29
CA GLU A 70 15.68 -7.34 -9.62
C GLU A 70 14.59 -8.30 -10.15
N HIS A 71 13.34 -8.15 -9.71
CA HIS A 71 12.23 -9.03 -10.09
C HIS A 71 10.87 -8.34 -9.85
N GLU A 72 9.87 -8.57 -10.73
CA GLU A 72 8.56 -7.89 -10.64
C GLU A 72 7.79 -8.21 -9.35
N SER A 73 8.03 -9.39 -8.78
CA SER A 73 7.43 -9.81 -7.49
C SER A 73 7.85 -8.91 -6.31
N LYS A 74 8.96 -8.18 -6.44
CA LYS A 74 9.45 -7.21 -5.43
C LYS A 74 8.83 -5.83 -5.60
N PHE A 75 8.08 -5.59 -6.68
CA PHE A 75 7.56 -4.26 -7.02
C PHE A 75 6.70 -3.67 -5.92
N MET A 76 5.76 -4.44 -5.36
CA MET A 76 4.87 -3.96 -4.31
C MET A 76 5.63 -3.53 -3.03
N PRO A 77 6.48 -4.39 -2.42
CA PRO A 77 7.35 -3.98 -1.31
C PRO A 77 8.24 -2.77 -1.61
N TRP A 78 8.79 -2.69 -2.82
CA TRP A 78 9.68 -1.61 -3.24
C TRP A 78 8.92 -0.28 -3.41
N LEU A 79 7.75 -0.31 -4.06
CA LEU A 79 6.85 0.84 -4.23
C LEU A 79 6.49 1.48 -2.89
N PHE A 80 6.08 0.69 -1.90
CA PHE A 80 5.72 1.23 -0.59
C PHE A 80 6.93 1.67 0.24
N THR A 81 8.13 1.17 -0.06
CA THR A 81 9.37 1.75 0.47
C THR A 81 9.59 3.16 -0.08
N ILE A 82 9.39 3.36 -1.39
CA ILE A 82 9.46 4.70 -2.01
C ILE A 82 8.42 5.62 -1.41
N ALA A 83 7.15 5.19 -1.33
CA ALA A 83 6.05 5.98 -0.78
C ALA A 83 6.33 6.42 0.67
N ARG A 84 6.86 5.51 1.49
CA ARG A 84 7.31 5.82 2.85
C ARG A 84 8.42 6.87 2.86
N ASN A 85 9.43 6.74 2.00
CA ASN A 85 10.54 7.69 1.95
C ASN A 85 10.07 9.08 1.48
N VAL A 86 9.14 9.13 0.52
CA VAL A 86 8.47 10.37 0.09
C VAL A 86 7.71 11.01 1.26
N ARG A 87 6.94 10.22 2.01
CA ARG A 87 6.23 10.68 3.22
C ARG A 87 7.18 11.24 4.28
N LEU A 88 8.27 10.54 4.57
CA LEU A 88 9.27 10.99 5.55
C LEU A 88 9.94 12.30 5.12
N SER A 89 10.27 12.41 3.83
CA SER A 89 10.83 13.65 3.26
C SER A 89 9.86 14.82 3.39
N ALA A 90 8.55 14.59 3.18
CA ALA A 90 7.52 15.62 3.34
C ALA A 90 7.37 16.07 4.80
N ILE A 91 7.43 15.15 5.77
CA ILE A 91 7.43 15.48 7.20
C ILE A 91 8.66 16.33 7.55
N GLU A 92 9.85 15.93 7.13
CA GLU A 92 11.06 16.70 7.38
C GLU A 92 10.99 18.11 6.78
N GLN A 93 10.42 18.25 5.58
CA GLN A 93 10.24 19.56 4.94
C GLN A 93 9.26 20.43 5.74
N ARG A 94 8.13 19.88 6.19
CA ARG A 94 7.18 20.59 7.06
C ARG A 94 7.84 21.04 8.36
N HIS A 95 8.64 20.18 9.00
CA HIS A 95 9.36 20.54 10.22
C HIS A 95 10.39 21.65 10.00
N ARG A 96 11.05 21.69 8.83
CA ARG A 96 11.94 22.80 8.46
C ARG A 96 11.19 24.10 8.21
N THR A 97 10.02 24.05 7.57
CA THR A 97 9.17 25.22 7.31
C THR A 97 8.48 25.76 8.57
N ILE A 98 8.12 24.89 9.53
CA ILE A 98 7.49 25.28 10.80
C ILE A 98 8.47 26.01 11.74
N SER A 99 9.79 25.82 11.59
CA SER A 99 10.79 26.59 12.34
C SER A 99 10.83 28.09 12.00
N GLU A 100 10.07 28.57 11.01
CA GLU A 100 10.09 29.98 10.59
C GLU A 100 8.73 30.72 10.69
N VAL A 101 7.64 30.10 11.18
CA VAL A 101 6.33 30.78 11.27
C VAL A 101 5.53 30.35 12.51
N PRO A 102 4.88 31.28 13.26
CA PRO A 102 4.09 30.94 14.44
C PRO A 102 2.88 30.06 14.11
N ILE A 103 2.63 29.10 15.00
CA ILE A 103 1.58 28.09 14.93
C ILE A 103 0.21 28.75 15.06
N ASP A 104 -0.62 28.65 14.03
CA ASP A 104 -2.07 28.70 14.18
C ASP A 104 -2.67 27.36 13.75
N SER A 105 -3.49 26.83 14.65
CA SER A 105 -4.18 25.55 14.62
C SER A 105 -5.15 25.42 13.46
N VAL A 106 -5.23 24.23 12.86
CA VAL A 106 -6.39 23.86 12.03
C VAL A 106 -6.87 22.45 12.40
N ASP A 107 -8.12 22.41 12.83
CA ASP A 107 -8.93 21.25 13.14
C ASP A 107 -9.02 20.25 11.98
N ALA A 108 -8.89 18.96 12.30
CA ALA A 108 -9.13 17.87 11.38
C ALA A 108 -10.63 17.54 11.35
N GLU A 109 -11.37 18.20 10.47
CA GLU A 109 -12.73 17.79 10.12
C GLU A 109 -12.70 16.53 9.25
N ARG A 110 -13.52 15.56 9.66
CA ARG A 110 -13.70 14.25 9.05
C ARG A 110 -14.95 14.32 8.18
N ASP A 111 -14.80 14.41 6.87
CA ASP A 111 -15.94 14.36 5.95
C ASP A 111 -16.02 13.00 5.22
N PRO A 112 -17.22 12.37 5.10
CA PRO A 112 -17.38 11.10 4.42
C PRO A 112 -18.01 11.23 3.01
N SER A 113 -17.51 10.39 2.10
CA SER A 113 -18.25 9.66 1.03
C SER A 113 -18.08 10.07 -0.46
N PRO A 114 -18.30 9.09 -1.38
CA PRO A 114 -17.82 9.06 -2.78
C PRO A 114 -18.96 9.35 -3.80
N PRO A 115 -18.77 9.17 -5.14
CA PRO A 115 -19.04 7.84 -5.76
C PRO A 115 -18.29 7.50 -7.09
N GLY A 116 -18.23 6.20 -7.44
CA GLY A 116 -18.28 5.74 -8.84
C GLY A 116 -17.46 4.50 -9.22
N GLY A 117 -18.00 3.29 -8.97
CA GLY A 117 -17.52 2.02 -9.58
C GLY A 117 -17.38 0.80 -8.65
N GLU A 118 -17.60 0.98 -7.34
CA GLU A 118 -16.93 0.18 -6.29
C GLU A 118 -17.83 -0.75 -5.44
N GLU A 119 -19.05 -1.13 -5.83
CA GLU A 119 -19.93 -1.87 -4.90
C GLU A 119 -19.42 -3.28 -4.55
N GLU A 120 -18.88 -4.02 -5.53
CA GLU A 120 -18.27 -5.34 -5.28
C GLU A 120 -16.91 -5.23 -4.57
N ASP A 121 -16.12 -4.20 -4.90
CA ASP A 121 -14.81 -3.94 -4.29
C ASP A 121 -14.95 -3.43 -2.85
N GLN A 122 -15.96 -2.61 -2.55
CA GLN A 122 -16.21 -2.09 -1.20
C GLN A 122 -16.67 -3.19 -0.26
N ALA A 123 -17.55 -4.10 -0.71
CA ALA A 123 -17.97 -5.26 0.08
C ALA A 123 -16.79 -6.20 0.40
N LEU A 124 -15.88 -6.40 -0.58
CA LEU A 124 -14.67 -7.18 -0.38
C LEU A 124 -13.69 -6.47 0.58
N ILE A 125 -13.52 -5.16 0.44
CA ILE A 125 -12.69 -4.33 1.33
C ILE A 125 -13.21 -4.39 2.77
N ASP A 126 -14.52 -4.25 2.97
CA ASP A 126 -15.16 -4.31 4.29
C ASP A 126 -15.03 -5.70 4.91
N GLU A 127 -15.14 -6.76 4.11
CA GLU A 127 -14.85 -8.13 4.56
C GLU A 127 -13.40 -8.26 5.00
N VAL A 128 -12.43 -7.77 4.21
CA VAL A 128 -11.00 -7.81 4.55
C VAL A 128 -10.75 -7.10 5.89
N TRP A 129 -11.32 -5.91 6.09
CA TRP A 129 -11.19 -5.19 7.35
C TRP A 129 -11.79 -5.92 8.54
N ARG A 130 -12.94 -6.57 8.35
CA ARG A 130 -13.55 -7.42 9.38
C ARG A 130 -12.66 -8.60 9.75
N ARG A 131 -12.06 -9.26 8.76
CA ARG A 131 -11.12 -10.37 9.00
C ARG A 131 -9.82 -9.92 9.64
N ILE A 132 -9.33 -8.72 9.32
CA ILE A 132 -8.20 -8.11 10.00
C ILE A 132 -8.54 -7.86 11.48
N ALA A 133 -9.76 -7.42 11.78
CA ALA A 133 -10.21 -7.23 13.15
C ALA A 133 -10.26 -8.53 13.95
N GLU A 134 -10.57 -9.66 13.32
CA GLU A 134 -10.58 -11.02 13.93
C GLU A 134 -9.18 -11.60 14.20
N LEU A 135 -8.11 -10.99 13.66
CA LEU A 135 -6.75 -11.48 13.90
C LEU A 135 -6.33 -11.31 15.38
N PRO A 136 -5.49 -12.21 15.90
CA PRO A 136 -4.83 -12.02 17.19
C PRO A 136 -4.13 -10.65 17.26
N ALA A 137 -4.21 -9.98 18.42
CA ALA A 137 -3.82 -8.58 18.57
C ALA A 137 -2.42 -8.26 18.02
N GLN A 138 -1.41 -9.09 18.34
CA GLN A 138 -0.04 -8.89 17.84
C GLN A 138 0.10 -9.12 16.33
N GLN A 139 -0.66 -10.06 15.75
CA GLN A 139 -0.68 -10.26 14.30
C GLN A 139 -1.31 -9.06 13.59
N ARG A 140 -2.43 -8.57 14.13
CA ARG A 140 -3.12 -7.37 13.65
C ARG A 140 -2.22 -6.14 13.73
N GLN A 141 -1.57 -5.90 14.87
CA GLN A 141 -0.65 -4.78 15.06
C GLN A 141 0.55 -4.84 14.10
N CYS A 142 1.22 -5.98 13.98
CA CYS A 142 2.31 -6.15 13.02
C CYS A 142 1.82 -5.86 11.59
N LEU A 143 0.65 -6.39 11.22
CA LEU A 143 0.08 -6.18 9.89
C LEU A 143 -0.29 -4.72 9.64
N MET A 144 -0.84 -4.01 10.63
CA MET A 144 -1.17 -2.59 10.52
C MET A 144 0.08 -1.72 10.43
N LEU A 145 1.07 -1.93 11.28
CA LEU A 145 2.34 -1.20 11.17
C LEU A 145 3.03 -1.45 9.83
N ARG A 146 2.85 -2.64 9.24
CA ARG A 146 3.40 -2.96 7.93
C ARG A 146 2.61 -2.35 6.77
N VAL A 147 1.30 -2.51 6.77
CA VAL A 147 0.43 -2.21 5.61
C VAL A 147 -0.08 -0.79 5.66
N ARG A 148 -0.49 -0.32 6.84
CA ARG A 148 -0.86 1.07 7.07
C ARG A 148 0.43 1.87 7.18
N ASP A 149 1.24 1.66 8.22
CA ASP A 149 2.31 2.61 8.56
C ASP A 149 3.60 2.45 7.70
N GLY A 150 3.65 1.40 6.87
CA GLY A 150 4.75 1.13 5.93
C GLY A 150 6.06 0.69 6.56
N LEU A 151 6.07 0.37 7.86
CA LEU A 151 7.30 0.12 8.61
C LEU A 151 8.05 -1.14 8.12
N ALA A 152 9.38 -1.09 8.15
CA ALA A 152 10.25 -2.24 7.96
C ALA A 152 10.12 -3.22 9.13
N TYR A 153 10.54 -4.48 8.95
CA TYR A 153 10.35 -5.50 9.98
C TYR A 153 11.15 -5.18 11.25
N GLU A 154 12.33 -4.59 11.07
CA GLU A 154 13.21 -4.10 12.13
C GLU A 154 12.59 -2.92 12.88
N GLU A 155 11.84 -2.07 12.19
CA GLU A 155 11.13 -0.94 12.80
C GLU A 155 9.92 -1.43 13.58
N ILE A 156 9.12 -2.34 13.02
CA ILE A 156 8.00 -2.98 13.73
C ILE A 156 8.50 -3.71 14.97
N ALA A 157 9.62 -4.43 14.86
CA ALA A 157 10.27 -5.13 15.96
C ALA A 157 10.62 -4.16 17.11
N ARG A 158 11.23 -3.02 16.78
CA ARG A 158 11.52 -1.97 17.78
C ARG A 158 10.24 -1.36 18.37
N THR A 159 9.26 -1.01 17.54
CA THR A 159 7.99 -0.40 17.96
C THR A 159 7.19 -1.29 18.92
N LEU A 160 7.13 -2.59 18.64
CA LEU A 160 6.37 -3.55 19.43
C LEU A 160 7.20 -4.28 20.50
N GLN A 161 8.49 -3.96 20.63
CA GLN A 161 9.44 -4.65 21.52
C GLN A 161 9.46 -6.17 21.29
N LEU A 162 9.47 -6.58 20.01
CA LEU A 162 9.52 -7.98 19.57
C LEU A 162 10.81 -8.27 18.83
N SER A 163 11.16 -9.55 18.65
CA SER A 163 12.23 -9.93 17.73
C SER A 163 11.77 -9.79 16.27
N VAL A 164 12.70 -9.51 15.35
CA VAL A 164 12.40 -9.47 13.90
C VAL A 164 11.86 -10.82 13.41
N HIS A 165 12.33 -11.93 13.99
CA HIS A 165 11.81 -13.27 13.70
C HIS A 165 10.33 -13.41 14.13
N THR A 166 9.98 -12.92 15.32
CA THR A 166 8.61 -12.90 15.83
C THR A 166 7.69 -12.05 14.94
N VAL A 167 8.16 -10.88 14.49
CA VAL A 167 7.43 -10.03 13.53
C VAL A 167 7.18 -10.77 12.21
N ARG A 168 8.20 -11.43 11.65
CA ARG A 168 8.05 -12.26 10.44
C ARG A 168 6.98 -13.34 10.62
N ASN A 169 7.01 -14.04 11.75
CA ASN A 169 6.04 -15.09 12.06
C ASN A 169 4.63 -14.52 12.19
N HIS A 170 4.45 -13.42 12.93
CA HIS A 170 3.14 -12.78 13.06
C HIS A 170 2.58 -12.31 11.71
N LEU A 171 3.40 -11.70 10.86
CA LEU A 171 2.99 -11.29 9.52
C LEU A 171 2.65 -12.48 8.63
N ALA A 172 3.41 -13.58 8.71
CA ALA A 172 3.12 -14.80 7.96
C ALA A 172 1.80 -15.44 8.41
N GLN A 173 1.55 -15.52 9.72
CA GLN A 173 0.28 -16.04 10.25
C GLN A 173 -0.89 -15.14 9.90
N ALA A 174 -0.75 -13.81 10.00
CA ALA A 174 -1.77 -12.86 9.59
C ALA A 174 -2.18 -13.08 8.13
N LYS A 175 -1.21 -13.16 7.21
CA LYS A 175 -1.47 -13.43 5.79
C LYS A 175 -2.15 -14.78 5.56
N LYS A 176 -1.71 -15.82 6.27
CA LYS A 176 -2.30 -17.18 6.18
C LYS A 176 -3.77 -17.19 6.62
N SER A 177 -4.08 -16.52 7.74
CA SER A 177 -5.43 -16.40 8.28
C SER A 177 -6.35 -15.63 7.33
N LEU A 178 -5.89 -14.49 6.81
CA LEU A 178 -6.65 -13.69 5.85
C LEU A 178 -6.91 -14.47 4.55
N ARG A 179 -5.90 -15.16 4.01
CA ARG A 179 -6.07 -15.99 2.80
C ARG A 179 -7.11 -17.10 3.00
N ARG A 180 -7.15 -17.73 4.18
CA ARG A 180 -8.15 -18.76 4.50
C ARG A 180 -9.56 -18.17 4.63
N ALA A 181 -9.68 -17.02 5.28
CA ALA A 181 -10.97 -16.39 5.53
C ALA A 181 -11.61 -15.85 4.23
N ILE A 182 -10.80 -15.26 3.35
CA ILE A 182 -11.27 -14.69 2.08
C ILE A 182 -11.42 -15.78 1.01
N GLY A 183 -10.49 -16.76 0.97
CA GLY A 183 -10.56 -17.89 0.04
C GLY A 183 -11.80 -18.77 0.20
N ARG A 184 -12.44 -18.78 1.40
CA ARG A 184 -13.70 -19.49 1.65
C ARG A 184 -14.93 -18.85 1.00
N LYS A 185 -14.81 -17.63 0.45
CA LYS A 185 -15.91 -16.86 -0.17
C LYS A 185 -15.80 -16.74 -1.69
N LEU A 186 -14.72 -17.21 -2.31
CA LEU A 186 -14.70 -17.40 -3.76
C LEU A 186 -15.44 -18.71 -4.06
N PRO A 187 -16.48 -18.73 -4.91
CA PRO A 187 -17.03 -20.00 -5.38
C PRO A 187 -15.90 -20.79 -6.06
N GLU A 188 -15.62 -21.99 -5.55
CA GLU A 188 -14.87 -22.97 -6.31
C GLU A 188 -15.73 -23.41 -7.49
N GLY A 189 -15.51 -22.80 -8.66
CA GLY A 189 -16.11 -23.21 -9.92
C GLY A 189 -15.12 -22.94 -11.05
N GLY A 190 -14.58 -23.93 -11.75
CA GLY A 190 -14.71 -25.37 -11.59
C GLY A 190 -13.53 -26.06 -12.29
N GLY A 191 -13.04 -27.13 -11.69
CA GLY A 191 -12.32 -28.16 -12.42
C GLY A 191 -13.31 -29.17 -12.99
N SER A 192 -12.95 -29.74 -14.14
CA SER A 192 -13.64 -30.74 -15.01
C SER A 192 -14.23 -30.05 -16.24
N LEU A 193 -13.74 -30.26 -17.47
CA LEU A 193 -12.94 -31.34 -18.07
C LEU A 193 -11.84 -30.75 -18.97
#